data_AF-A0A9P5VCP5-F1
#
_entry.id   AF-A0A9P5VCP5-F1
#
_cell.length_a   1.000
_cell.length_b   1.000
_cell.length_c   1.000
_cell.angle_alpha   90.00
_cell.angle_beta   90.00
_cell.angle_gamma   90.00
#
_symmetry.space_group_name_H-M   'P 1'
#
loop_
_entity.id
_entity.type
_entity.pdbx_description
1 polymer ?
#
loop_
_entity_poly.entity_id
_entity_poly.type
_entity_poly.pdbx_seq_one_letter_code
_entity_poly.pdbx_strand_id
1 'polypeptide(L)'
;MPPKKAATEEKILLGRPSNNLKIGVVGLPNVGKSTFFNAITNSSAPAENFPFCTIDPEESRVAVPDARLDVLMEKFKSTTKIPAWLTVIDIAGLVKGASAGEGLGNAFLSHVRAVDAIFHVCRAFDEVDVIHVDGEVNPIKDLEVIHHELRLKDEEFIRNAIADLKKTMGKLGSNNTAPERARQAEMAILEKLLKMVAEDHKDIRTGDWTNKEVEIINPLMLLTAKPVIYLCNLSETDYIRKKNKWLAKIHAWIQANNPGDILIPFSGSLESRISEMGEAEREEELKKIGTVSALPKIIVSGYGALNLIYYFTAGPMESRCWTIRKGTKAPQAAGVIHTDFERGFIMAETMRYEDLNELGSEAAVKAAGKYAQKGREYVVQDGDIIHFKFNVTAQPKKK
;
A
#
# COMPACT_ATOMS: atom_id res chain seq x y z
N MET A 1 -40.88 19.83 1.09
CA MET A 1 -39.58 19.38 1.65
C MET A 1 -38.72 18.93 0.49
N PRO A 2 -37.52 19.52 0.27
CA PRO A 2 -36.59 18.93 -0.67
C PRO A 2 -36.19 17.53 -0.18
N PRO A 3 -36.05 16.54 -1.07
CA PRO A 3 -35.64 15.21 -0.66
C PRO A 3 -34.28 15.32 0.05
N LYS A 4 -34.19 14.78 1.28
CA LYS A 4 -32.90 14.57 1.94
C LYS A 4 -32.01 13.86 0.92
N LYS A 5 -30.92 14.51 0.49
CA LYS A 5 -29.85 13.81 -0.23
C LYS A 5 -29.55 12.55 0.58
N ALA A 6 -29.78 11.39 -0.02
CA ALA A 6 -29.38 10.13 0.60
C ALA A 6 -27.91 10.30 0.94
N ALA A 7 -27.57 10.20 2.23
CA ALA A 7 -26.18 10.23 2.64
C ALA A 7 -25.52 9.04 1.94
N THR A 8 -24.68 9.31 0.94
CA THR A 8 -23.83 8.29 0.34
C THR A 8 -22.95 7.78 1.47
N GLU A 9 -23.26 6.58 1.96
CA GLU A 9 -22.46 5.91 2.97
C GLU A 9 -21.06 5.70 2.39
N GLU A 10 -20.04 6.28 3.04
CA GLU A 10 -18.66 6.13 2.57
C GLU A 10 -18.25 4.65 2.64
N LYS A 11 -17.70 4.13 1.54
CA LYS A 11 -17.29 2.72 1.46
C LYS A 11 -16.07 2.49 2.35
N ILE A 12 -16.16 1.58 3.31
CA ILE A 12 -15.04 1.18 4.17
C ILE A 12 -14.00 0.49 3.30
N LEU A 13 -12.74 0.90 3.46
CA LEU A 13 -11.62 0.32 2.73
C LEU A 13 -11.27 -1.07 3.29
N LEU A 14 -11.12 -2.03 2.37
CA LEU A 14 -10.54 -3.34 2.66
C LEU A 14 -9.08 -3.18 3.10
N GLY A 15 -8.67 -3.91 4.14
CA GLY A 15 -7.34 -3.85 4.74
C GLY A 15 -7.28 -3.16 6.11
N ARG A 16 -6.11 -3.25 6.74
CA ARG A 16 -5.87 -2.78 8.12
C ARG A 16 -6.12 -1.27 8.26
N PRO A 17 -6.84 -0.82 9.31
CA PRO A 17 -7.06 0.61 9.57
C PRO A 17 -5.83 1.23 10.25
N SER A 18 -4.76 1.48 9.49
CA SER A 18 -3.51 2.07 9.97
C SER A 18 -2.93 3.04 8.94
N ASN A 19 -2.11 3.99 9.40
CA ASN A 19 -1.27 4.85 8.54
C ASN A 19 0.13 4.24 8.35
N ASN A 20 0.53 3.32 9.23
CA ASN A 20 1.81 2.61 9.18
C ASN A 20 1.59 1.26 8.49
N LEU A 21 1.41 1.29 7.18
CA LEU A 21 1.19 0.10 6.36
C LEU A 21 2.47 -0.30 5.64
N LYS A 22 2.62 -1.60 5.36
CA LYS A 22 3.83 -2.17 4.75
C LYS A 22 3.50 -2.91 3.46
N ILE A 23 4.43 -2.92 2.49
CA ILE A 23 4.32 -3.72 1.26
C ILE A 23 5.39 -4.81 1.23
N GLY A 24 5.01 -6.04 0.91
CA GLY A 24 5.93 -7.18 0.85
C GLY A 24 6.33 -7.54 -0.59
N VAL A 25 7.59 -7.91 -0.80
CA VAL A 25 8.09 -8.39 -2.11
C VAL A 25 7.92 -9.91 -2.20
N VAL A 26 7.07 -10.37 -3.11
CA VAL A 26 6.71 -11.78 -3.30
C VAL A 26 7.08 -12.23 -4.71
N GLY A 27 7.45 -13.50 -4.84
CA GLY A 27 7.80 -14.12 -6.12
C GLY A 27 8.57 -15.41 -5.91
N LEU A 28 8.62 -16.24 -6.95
CA LEU A 28 9.39 -17.49 -6.92
C LEU A 28 10.90 -17.23 -6.72
N PRO A 29 11.70 -18.26 -6.39
CA PRO A 29 13.15 -18.17 -6.42
C PRO A 29 13.65 -17.70 -7.80
N ASN A 30 14.77 -16.97 -7.83
CA ASN A 30 15.46 -16.55 -9.04
C ASN A 30 14.67 -15.64 -10.02
N VAL A 31 13.60 -14.96 -9.55
CA VAL A 31 12.86 -13.97 -10.37
C VAL A 31 13.43 -12.54 -10.29
N GLY A 32 14.48 -12.34 -9.47
CA GLY A 32 15.10 -11.03 -9.23
C GLY A 32 14.51 -10.22 -8.06
N LYS A 33 13.90 -10.88 -7.05
CA LYS A 33 13.38 -10.23 -5.84
C LYS A 33 14.46 -9.45 -5.08
N SER A 34 15.55 -10.12 -4.72
CA SER A 34 16.63 -9.49 -3.95
C SER A 34 17.33 -8.40 -4.76
N THR A 35 17.47 -8.57 -6.08
CA THR A 35 17.96 -7.51 -6.98
C THR A 35 17.05 -6.28 -6.95
N PHE A 36 15.74 -6.49 -7.05
CA PHE A 36 14.76 -5.41 -6.95
C PHE A 36 14.78 -4.75 -5.57
N PHE A 37 14.80 -5.54 -4.50
CA PHE A 37 14.85 -5.04 -3.12
C PHE A 37 16.11 -4.21 -2.89
N ASN A 38 17.28 -4.69 -3.29
CA ASN A 38 18.51 -3.93 -3.17
C ASN A 38 18.51 -2.66 -4.02
N ALA A 39 17.97 -2.71 -5.25
CA ALA A 39 17.88 -1.53 -6.10
C ALA A 39 16.95 -0.47 -5.51
N ILE A 40 15.78 -0.86 -5.00
CA ILE A 40 14.84 0.10 -4.41
C ILE A 40 15.37 0.69 -3.10
N THR A 41 16.05 -0.09 -2.27
CA THR A 41 16.66 0.40 -1.02
C THR A 41 17.85 1.31 -1.30
N ASN A 42 18.76 0.94 -2.20
CA ASN A 42 19.93 1.76 -2.57
C ASN A 42 19.53 3.04 -3.31
N SER A 43 18.42 3.04 -4.05
CA SER A 43 17.92 4.23 -4.73
C SER A 43 17.40 5.31 -3.77
N SER A 44 17.11 4.94 -2.52
CA SER A 44 16.59 5.86 -1.52
C SER A 44 17.73 6.51 -0.74
N ALA A 45 17.64 7.84 -0.53
CA ALA A 45 18.56 8.56 0.35
C ALA A 45 18.54 7.91 1.74
N PRO A 46 19.70 7.78 2.43
CA PRO A 46 19.75 7.18 3.75
C PRO A 46 18.69 7.81 4.64
N ALA A 47 17.71 7.01 5.10
CA ALA A 47 16.82 7.47 6.15
C ALA A 47 17.70 7.71 7.38
N GLU A 48 17.88 8.97 7.78
CA GLU A 48 18.48 9.25 9.08
C GLU A 48 17.68 8.46 10.12
N ASN A 49 18.38 7.57 10.85
CA ASN A 49 17.79 6.60 11.75
C ASN A 49 16.71 7.24 12.63
N PHE A 50 15.44 6.90 12.41
CA PHE A 50 14.38 7.29 13.33
C PHE A 50 14.67 6.62 14.69
N PRO A 51 14.88 7.38 15.79
CA PRO A 51 15.43 6.86 17.05
C PRO A 51 14.58 5.81 17.79
N PHE A 52 13.45 5.38 17.22
CA PHE A 52 12.42 4.60 17.91
C PHE A 52 11.87 3.42 17.08
N CYS A 53 12.49 3.08 15.95
CA CYS A 53 12.09 1.91 15.16
C CYS A 53 13.22 0.89 15.15
N THR A 54 12.98 -0.31 15.71
CA THR A 54 13.77 -1.50 15.37
C THR A 54 13.51 -1.80 13.91
N ILE A 55 14.51 -1.58 13.04
CA ILE A 55 14.45 -1.99 11.65
C ILE A 55 14.98 -3.43 11.61
N ASP A 56 14.09 -4.40 11.40
CA ASP A 56 14.51 -5.76 11.10
C ASP A 56 15.33 -5.75 9.80
N PRO A 57 16.35 -6.62 9.63
CA PRO A 57 17.24 -6.60 8.46
C PRO A 57 16.53 -6.70 7.09
N GLU A 58 15.28 -7.17 7.09
CA GLU A 58 14.43 -7.39 5.91
C GLU A 58 13.43 -6.24 5.65
N GLU A 59 13.37 -5.23 6.53
CA GLU A 59 12.54 -4.04 6.38
C GLU A 59 13.37 -2.85 5.89
N SER A 60 12.86 -2.13 4.89
CA SER A 60 13.44 -0.87 4.45
C SER A 60 12.38 0.20 4.21
N ARG A 61 12.77 1.46 4.34
CA ARG A 61 11.91 2.61 4.09
C ARG A 61 12.46 3.39 2.92
N VAL A 62 11.65 3.52 1.88
CA VAL A 62 12.02 4.23 0.67
C VAL A 62 11.21 5.52 0.57
N ALA A 63 11.89 6.63 0.28
CA ALA A 63 11.25 7.92 0.15
C ALA A 63 10.29 7.91 -1.05
N VAL A 64 9.06 8.39 -0.84
CA VAL A 64 8.07 8.52 -1.90
C VAL A 64 8.43 9.77 -2.71
N PRO A 65 8.76 9.63 -4.02
CA PRO A 65 9.13 10.78 -4.83
C PRO A 65 7.91 11.65 -5.09
N ASP A 66 8.02 12.94 -4.76
CA ASP A 66 7.00 13.93 -5.04
C ASP A 66 7.63 15.31 -5.31
N ALA A 67 7.49 15.77 -6.56
CA ALA A 67 7.98 17.08 -7.00
C ALA A 67 7.27 18.25 -6.29
N ARG A 68 6.06 18.05 -5.76
CA ARG A 68 5.35 19.08 -4.99
C ARG A 68 6.13 19.49 -3.75
N LEU A 69 6.80 18.53 -3.10
CA LEU A 69 7.60 18.81 -1.91
C LEU A 69 8.81 19.69 -2.23
N ASP A 70 9.45 19.47 -3.38
CA ASP A 70 10.57 20.31 -3.85
C ASP A 70 10.13 21.75 -4.09
N VAL A 71 8.98 21.94 -4.74
CA VAL A 71 8.39 23.28 -4.93
C VAL A 71 8.07 23.95 -3.59
N LEU A 72 7.60 23.20 -2.60
CA LEU A 72 7.34 23.74 -1.26
C LEU A 72 8.64 24.14 -0.54
N MET A 73 9.69 23.32 -0.65
CA MET A 73 11.01 23.65 -0.11
C MET A 73 11.52 25.00 -0.64
N GLU A 74 11.42 25.21 -1.95
CA GLU A 74 11.83 26.47 -2.60
C GLU A 74 10.95 27.66 -2.17
N LYS A 75 9.62 27.51 -2.22
CA LYS A 75 8.67 28.59 -1.91
C LYS A 75 8.76 29.05 -0.45
N PHE A 76 8.88 28.12 0.48
CA PHE A 76 8.96 28.43 1.92
C PHE A 76 10.39 28.62 2.42
N LYS A 77 11.40 28.42 1.56
CA LYS A 77 12.82 28.46 1.91
C LYS A 77 13.11 27.57 3.12
N SER A 78 12.51 26.38 3.11
CA SER A 78 12.62 25.43 4.21
C SER A 78 14.06 24.93 4.35
N THR A 79 14.54 24.80 5.58
CA THR A 79 15.89 24.23 5.83
C THR A 79 15.92 22.71 5.70
N THR A 80 14.81 22.03 5.99
CA THR A 80 14.74 20.56 6.02
C THR A 80 13.61 20.01 5.14
N LYS A 81 13.94 19.03 4.29
CA LYS A 81 12.99 18.27 3.46
C LYS A 81 12.67 16.94 4.11
N ILE A 82 11.40 16.68 4.42
CA ILE A 82 10.96 15.40 5.01
C ILE A 82 9.93 14.73 4.09
N PRO A 83 10.31 13.74 3.27
CA PRO A 83 9.39 13.06 2.39
C PRO A 83 8.46 12.10 3.14
N ALA A 84 7.43 11.62 2.44
CA ALA A 84 6.68 10.44 2.89
C ALA A 84 7.53 9.18 2.66
N TRP A 85 7.26 8.12 3.42
CA TRP A 85 8.03 6.88 3.35
C TRP A 85 7.11 5.71 3.03
N LEU A 86 7.53 4.85 2.11
CA LEU A 86 6.95 3.55 1.86
C LEU A 86 7.80 2.49 2.57
N THR A 87 7.19 1.72 3.47
CA THR A 87 7.86 0.58 4.11
C THR A 87 7.76 -0.66 3.23
N VAL A 88 8.91 -1.18 2.78
CA VAL A 88 9.05 -2.36 1.94
C VAL A 88 9.70 -3.48 2.76
N ILE A 89 9.14 -4.68 2.68
CA ILE A 89 9.68 -5.88 3.34
C ILE A 89 10.10 -6.89 2.25
N ASP A 90 11.33 -7.37 2.29
CA ASP A 90 11.74 -8.53 1.49
C ASP A 90 11.14 -9.79 2.09
N ILE A 91 10.38 -10.55 1.32
CA ILE A 91 9.84 -11.82 1.76
C ILE A 91 10.61 -12.93 1.04
N ALA A 92 11.08 -13.90 1.82
CA ALA A 92 11.81 -15.07 1.31
C ALA A 92 11.11 -15.70 0.09
N GLY A 93 11.85 -16.41 -0.77
CA GLY A 93 11.24 -17.07 -1.93
C GLY A 93 10.22 -18.14 -1.54
N LEU A 94 9.07 -18.16 -2.23
CA LEU A 94 8.07 -19.22 -2.09
C LEU A 94 8.59 -20.53 -2.71
N VAL A 95 8.53 -21.64 -1.96
CA VAL A 95 8.70 -23.00 -2.50
C VAL A 95 7.30 -23.62 -2.66
N LYS A 96 7.07 -24.38 -3.75
CA LYS A 96 5.80 -25.10 -3.98
C LYS A 96 5.44 -25.99 -2.78
N GLY A 97 4.15 -26.08 -2.45
CA GLY A 97 3.66 -26.88 -1.32
C GLY A 97 3.68 -26.13 0.01
N ALA A 98 3.74 -24.80 -0.01
CA ALA A 98 3.80 -23.97 1.18
C ALA A 98 2.55 -24.09 2.06
N SER A 99 1.38 -24.29 1.46
CA SER A 99 0.12 -24.48 2.18
C SER A 99 0.03 -25.84 2.89
N ALA A 100 0.78 -26.86 2.45
CA ALA A 100 0.72 -28.22 3.00
C ALA A 100 1.45 -28.38 4.35
N GLY A 101 2.12 -27.33 4.83
CA GLY A 101 2.63 -27.26 6.19
C GLY A 101 4.06 -27.74 6.40
N GLU A 102 4.76 -28.21 5.37
CA GLU A 102 6.15 -28.66 5.46
C GLU A 102 7.14 -27.54 5.11
N GLY A 103 8.03 -27.19 6.04
CA GLY A 103 9.23 -26.38 5.78
C GLY A 103 9.03 -24.87 5.59
N LEU A 104 9.90 -24.26 4.77
CA LEU A 104 10.05 -22.80 4.56
C LEU A 104 8.79 -22.08 4.05
N GLY A 105 7.83 -22.82 3.46
CA GLY A 105 6.62 -22.22 2.89
C GLY A 105 5.62 -21.66 3.91
N ASN A 106 5.54 -22.23 5.11
CA ASN A 106 4.71 -21.67 6.18
C ASN A 106 5.25 -20.34 6.71
N ALA A 107 6.59 -20.21 6.79
CA ALA A 107 7.24 -18.95 7.16
C ALA A 107 6.98 -17.87 6.10
N PHE A 108 7.03 -18.22 4.81
CA PHE A 108 6.65 -17.31 3.73
C PHE A 108 5.25 -16.73 3.93
N LEU A 109 4.24 -17.58 4.14
CA LEU A 109 2.85 -17.15 4.29
C LEU A 109 2.61 -16.31 5.56
N SER A 110 3.37 -16.56 6.64
CA SER A 110 3.29 -15.73 7.85
C SER A 110 3.87 -14.33 7.63
N HIS A 111 4.97 -14.20 6.88
CA HIS A 111 5.53 -12.91 6.49
C HIS A 111 4.59 -12.14 5.56
N VAL A 112 3.95 -12.81 4.58
CA VAL A 112 2.92 -12.17 3.72
C VAL A 112 1.73 -11.70 4.55
N ARG A 113 1.35 -12.42 5.62
CA ARG A 113 0.27 -11.99 6.52
C ARG A 113 0.61 -10.70 7.26
N ALA A 114 1.87 -10.45 7.57
CA ALA A 114 2.34 -9.28 8.32
C ALA A 114 2.28 -7.97 7.51
N VAL A 115 2.38 -8.04 6.18
CA VAL A 115 2.29 -6.90 5.27
C VAL A 115 0.84 -6.57 4.88
N ASP A 116 0.63 -5.42 4.24
CA ASP A 116 -0.70 -4.90 3.90
C ASP A 116 -0.94 -4.86 2.38
N ALA A 117 0.12 -4.89 1.55
CA ALA A 117 0.08 -5.03 0.10
C ALA A 117 1.23 -5.93 -0.40
N ILE A 118 1.18 -6.32 -1.68
CA ILE A 118 2.19 -7.19 -2.30
C ILE A 118 2.76 -6.56 -3.57
N PHE A 119 4.07 -6.47 -3.67
CA PHE A 119 4.80 -6.40 -4.94
C PHE A 119 5.06 -7.82 -5.43
N HIS A 120 4.35 -8.27 -6.46
CA HIS A 120 4.52 -9.60 -7.04
C HIS A 120 5.50 -9.53 -8.21
N VAL A 121 6.74 -9.97 -7.99
CA VAL A 121 7.80 -9.99 -9.01
C VAL A 121 7.66 -11.23 -9.90
N CYS A 122 7.48 -11.01 -11.20
CA CYS A 122 7.37 -12.04 -12.22
C CYS A 122 8.63 -12.05 -13.10
N ARG A 123 9.20 -13.23 -13.36
CA ARG A 123 10.34 -13.37 -14.28
C ARG A 123 9.87 -13.36 -15.73
N ALA A 124 10.34 -12.40 -16.51
CA ALA A 124 10.06 -12.32 -17.94
C ALA A 124 11.34 -12.15 -18.79
N PHE A 125 12.49 -12.55 -18.26
CA PHE A 125 13.77 -12.61 -18.95
C PHE A 125 14.29 -14.06 -19.03
N ASP A 126 14.96 -14.38 -20.14
CA ASP A 126 15.71 -15.63 -20.29
C ASP A 126 17.19 -15.32 -20.01
N GLU A 127 17.81 -16.06 -19.10
CA GLU A 127 19.25 -15.96 -18.80
C GLU A 127 19.79 -17.37 -18.62
N VAL A 128 20.90 -17.68 -19.30
CA VAL A 128 21.49 -19.03 -19.35
C VAL A 128 22.00 -19.45 -17.97
N ASP A 129 22.53 -18.50 -17.21
CA ASP A 129 23.14 -18.74 -15.90
C ASP A 129 22.11 -18.78 -14.75
N VAL A 130 20.84 -18.45 -15.01
CA VAL A 130 19.78 -18.38 -13.99
C VAL A 130 18.76 -19.50 -14.22
N ILE A 131 18.93 -20.60 -13.49
CA ILE A 131 18.05 -21.78 -13.59
C ILE A 131 16.67 -21.46 -13.00
N HIS A 132 15.62 -21.74 -13.78
CA HIS A 132 14.24 -21.69 -13.30
C HIS A 132 13.91 -22.94 -12.47
N VAL A 133 13.08 -22.79 -11.43
CA VAL A 133 12.73 -23.91 -10.52
C VAL A 133 12.11 -25.08 -11.28
N ASP A 134 11.34 -24.80 -12.34
CA ASP A 134 10.70 -25.81 -13.20
C ASP A 134 11.49 -26.10 -14.50
N GLY A 135 12.73 -25.64 -14.61
CA GLY A 135 13.59 -25.85 -15.79
C GLY A 135 13.30 -24.92 -16.99
N GLU A 136 12.05 -24.50 -17.19
CA GLU A 136 11.65 -23.51 -18.21
C GLU A 136 10.99 -22.29 -17.57
N VAL A 137 11.28 -21.09 -18.09
CA VAL A 137 10.65 -19.84 -17.65
C VAL A 137 9.22 -19.75 -18.19
N ASN A 138 8.24 -19.72 -17.30
CA ASN A 138 6.84 -19.49 -17.65
C ASN A 138 6.12 -18.66 -16.58
N PRO A 139 6.11 -17.32 -16.72
CA PRO A 139 5.53 -16.44 -15.70
C PRO A 139 4.03 -16.66 -15.46
N ILE A 140 3.29 -17.24 -16.42
CA ILE A 140 1.87 -17.53 -16.23
C ILE A 140 1.67 -18.67 -15.23
N LYS A 141 2.46 -19.74 -15.35
CA LYS A 141 2.45 -20.83 -14.38
C LYS A 141 2.91 -20.34 -13.01
N ASP A 142 3.91 -19.47 -12.96
CA ASP A 142 4.44 -18.93 -11.70
C ASP A 142 3.38 -18.10 -10.96
N LEU A 143 2.64 -17.27 -11.70
CA LEU A 143 1.49 -16.51 -11.18
C LEU A 143 0.43 -17.46 -10.62
N GLU A 144 0.06 -18.49 -11.37
CA GLU A 144 -0.94 -19.48 -10.94
C GLU A 144 -0.53 -20.20 -9.66
N VAL A 145 0.74 -20.61 -9.55
CA VAL A 145 1.28 -21.28 -8.34
C VAL A 145 1.13 -20.39 -7.12
N ILE A 146 1.60 -19.14 -7.19
CA ILE A 146 1.55 -18.23 -6.03
C ILE A 146 0.11 -17.94 -5.63
N HIS A 147 -0.74 -17.56 -6.58
CA HIS A 147 -2.13 -17.22 -6.26
C HIS A 147 -2.94 -18.43 -5.77
N HIS A 148 -2.66 -19.63 -6.27
CA HIS A 148 -3.25 -20.86 -5.76
C HIS A 148 -2.86 -21.13 -4.30
N GLU A 149 -1.57 -21.01 -3.95
CA GLU A 149 -1.08 -21.20 -2.57
C GLU A 149 -1.69 -20.17 -1.60
N LEU A 150 -1.83 -18.90 -2.01
CA LEU A 150 -2.48 -17.87 -1.21
C LEU A 150 -3.96 -18.20 -0.95
N ARG A 151 -4.70 -18.65 -1.98
CA ARG A 151 -6.10 -19.06 -1.85
C ARG A 151 -6.27 -20.28 -0.97
N LEU A 152 -5.43 -21.31 -1.12
CA LEU A 152 -5.47 -22.50 -0.27
C LEU A 152 -5.28 -22.14 1.21
N LYS A 153 -4.38 -21.20 1.51
CA LYS A 153 -4.17 -20.76 2.90
C LYS A 153 -5.34 -19.97 3.46
N ASP A 154 -5.95 -19.11 2.64
CA ASP A 154 -7.17 -18.40 3.04
C ASP A 154 -8.35 -19.37 3.21
N GLU A 155 -8.48 -20.38 2.36
CA GLU A 155 -9.48 -21.44 2.49
C GLU A 155 -9.36 -22.16 3.84
N GLU A 156 -8.16 -22.63 4.19
CA GLU A 156 -7.88 -23.28 5.48
C GLU A 156 -8.29 -22.36 6.65
N PHE A 157 -7.90 -21.09 6.58
CA PHE A 157 -8.20 -20.11 7.62
C PHE A 157 -9.71 -19.85 7.77
N ILE A 158 -10.42 -19.69 6.66
CA ILE A 158 -11.87 -19.46 6.67
C ILE A 158 -12.61 -20.70 7.19
N ARG A 159 -12.19 -21.92 6.81
CA ARG A 159 -12.77 -23.17 7.34
C ARG A 159 -12.63 -23.27 8.87
N ASN A 160 -11.48 -22.89 9.40
CA ASN A 160 -11.25 -22.84 10.85
C ASN A 160 -12.14 -21.80 11.53
N ALA A 161 -12.24 -20.59 10.96
CA ALA A 161 -13.12 -19.54 11.47
C ALA A 161 -14.60 -19.98 11.50
N ILE A 162 -15.07 -20.65 10.44
CA ILE A 162 -16.42 -21.24 10.37
C ILE A 162 -16.61 -22.29 11.46
N ALA A 163 -15.63 -23.19 11.66
CA ALA A 163 -15.73 -24.23 12.67
C ALA A 163 -15.83 -23.67 14.09
N ASP A 164 -15.07 -22.62 14.41
CA ASP A 164 -15.11 -21.98 15.72
C ASP A 164 -16.39 -21.16 15.95
N LEU A 165 -16.89 -20.49 14.90
CA LEU A 165 -18.18 -19.82 14.96
C LEU A 165 -19.33 -20.82 15.18
N LYS A 166 -19.31 -21.98 14.50
CA LYS A 166 -20.29 -23.08 14.70
C LYS A 166 -20.31 -23.59 16.15
N LYS A 167 -19.13 -23.82 16.77
CA LYS A 167 -19.04 -24.23 18.18
C LYS A 167 -19.65 -23.19 19.12
N THR A 168 -19.50 -21.90 18.80
CA THR A 168 -20.00 -20.79 19.61
C THR A 168 -21.50 -20.62 19.48
N MET A 169 -22.06 -20.78 18.27
CA MET A 169 -23.51 -20.77 18.05
C MET A 169 -24.22 -21.94 18.73
N GLY A 170 -23.65 -23.15 18.68
CA GLY A 170 -24.25 -24.35 19.31
C GLY A 170 -24.36 -24.28 20.84
N LYS A 171 -23.66 -23.35 21.50
CA LYS A 171 -23.76 -23.10 22.95
C LYS A 171 -24.87 -22.12 23.32
N LEU A 172 -25.44 -21.39 22.36
CA LEU A 172 -26.59 -20.51 22.59
C LEU A 172 -27.88 -21.23 22.17
N GLY A 173 -28.92 -21.11 23.00
CA GLY A 173 -30.25 -21.60 22.65
C GLY A 173 -30.86 -20.82 21.48
N SER A 174 -31.82 -21.44 20.79
CA SER A 174 -32.51 -20.88 19.61
C SER A 174 -33.58 -19.84 19.97
N ASN A 175 -33.14 -18.68 20.48
CA ASN A 175 -34.06 -17.61 20.92
C ASN A 175 -34.08 -16.38 19.98
N ASN A 176 -33.45 -16.46 18.80
CA ASN A 176 -33.44 -15.41 17.76
C ASN A 176 -33.16 -13.97 18.29
N THR A 177 -32.21 -13.88 19.22
CA THR A 177 -31.78 -12.62 19.83
C THR A 177 -30.88 -11.82 18.88
N ALA A 178 -30.69 -10.52 19.13
CA ALA A 178 -29.82 -9.68 18.29
C ALA A 178 -28.38 -10.21 18.15
N PRO A 179 -27.71 -10.71 19.21
CA PRO A 179 -26.38 -11.34 19.08
C PRO A 179 -26.37 -12.57 18.18
N GLU A 180 -27.44 -13.36 18.18
CA GLU A 180 -27.53 -14.56 17.36
C GLU A 180 -27.68 -14.21 15.87
N ARG A 181 -28.50 -13.20 15.54
CA ARG A 181 -28.60 -12.70 14.16
C ARG A 181 -27.28 -12.15 13.63
N ALA A 182 -26.50 -11.48 14.49
CA ALA A 182 -25.18 -10.99 14.10
C ALA A 182 -24.23 -12.14 13.73
N ARG A 183 -24.22 -13.24 14.51
CA ARG A 183 -23.40 -14.42 14.19
C ARG A 183 -23.90 -15.18 12.96
N GLN A 184 -25.21 -15.25 12.74
CA GLN A 184 -25.75 -15.82 11.51
C GLN A 184 -25.33 -15.01 10.27
N ALA A 185 -25.32 -13.68 10.37
CA ALA A 185 -24.82 -12.82 9.31
C ALA A 185 -23.32 -13.02 9.09
N GLU A 186 -22.52 -13.12 10.15
CA GLU A 186 -21.09 -13.45 10.07
C GLU A 186 -20.84 -14.81 9.41
N MET A 187 -21.61 -15.84 9.78
CA MET A 187 -21.54 -17.17 9.17
C MET A 187 -21.81 -17.11 7.67
N ALA A 188 -22.87 -16.44 7.24
CA ALA A 188 -23.22 -16.30 5.83
C ALA A 188 -22.11 -15.60 5.04
N ILE A 189 -21.44 -14.61 5.64
CA ILE A 189 -20.30 -13.92 5.03
C ILE A 189 -19.09 -14.85 4.93
N LEU A 190 -18.75 -15.59 5.97
CA LEU A 190 -17.66 -16.57 5.94
C LEU A 190 -17.90 -17.67 4.89
N GLU A 191 -19.13 -18.17 4.77
CA GLU A 191 -19.50 -19.15 3.74
C GLU A 191 -19.39 -18.57 2.33
N LYS A 192 -19.78 -17.30 2.14
CA LYS A 192 -19.58 -16.57 0.87
C LYS A 192 -18.09 -16.42 0.53
N LEU A 193 -17.24 -16.07 1.50
CA LEU A 193 -15.79 -15.97 1.32
C LEU A 193 -15.19 -17.34 0.97
N LEU A 194 -15.60 -18.39 1.68
CA LEU A 194 -15.12 -19.76 1.43
C LEU A 194 -15.43 -20.21 0.01
N LYS A 195 -16.68 -20.02 -0.44
CA LYS A 195 -17.08 -20.33 -1.81
C LYS A 195 -16.20 -19.61 -2.83
N MET A 196 -15.95 -18.32 -2.62
CA MET A 196 -15.18 -17.49 -3.53
C MET A 196 -13.74 -17.99 -3.72
N VAL A 197 -13.05 -18.39 -2.65
CA VAL A 197 -11.66 -18.87 -2.73
C VAL A 197 -11.57 -20.34 -3.15
N ALA A 198 -12.46 -21.20 -2.65
CA ALA A 198 -12.38 -22.66 -2.80
C ALA A 198 -13.06 -23.17 -4.09
N GLU A 199 -14.22 -22.60 -4.46
CA GLU A 199 -15.01 -23.06 -5.60
C GLU A 199 -14.81 -22.17 -6.83
N ASP A 200 -14.87 -20.84 -6.65
CA ASP A 200 -14.77 -19.90 -7.77
C ASP A 200 -13.31 -19.57 -8.14
N HIS A 201 -12.35 -19.97 -7.29
CA HIS A 201 -10.92 -19.71 -7.42
C HIS A 201 -10.57 -18.21 -7.60
N LYS A 202 -11.30 -17.33 -6.91
CA LYS A 202 -11.10 -15.87 -6.98
C LYS A 202 -10.47 -15.32 -5.70
N ASP A 203 -9.63 -14.31 -5.88
CA ASP A 203 -9.01 -13.58 -4.77
C ASP A 203 -10.03 -12.66 -4.10
N ILE A 204 -10.06 -12.62 -2.75
CA ILE A 204 -11.06 -11.84 -1.99
C ILE A 204 -11.07 -10.35 -2.36
N ARG A 205 -9.93 -9.75 -2.75
CA ARG A 205 -9.86 -8.35 -3.17
C ARG A 205 -10.70 -8.01 -4.41
N THR A 206 -11.08 -9.01 -5.22
CA THR A 206 -11.87 -8.82 -6.44
C THR A 206 -13.39 -8.78 -6.18
N GLY A 207 -13.82 -9.09 -4.95
CA GLY A 207 -15.23 -9.10 -4.57
C GLY A 207 -15.79 -7.69 -4.36
N ASP A 208 -17.08 -7.52 -4.64
CA ASP A 208 -17.81 -6.32 -4.23
C ASP A 208 -18.44 -6.54 -2.86
N TRP A 209 -17.84 -5.86 -1.87
CA TRP A 209 -18.19 -5.99 -0.46
C TRP A 209 -18.91 -4.74 0.05
N THR A 210 -19.98 -4.95 0.79
CA THR A 210 -20.65 -3.92 1.58
C THR A 210 -19.83 -3.54 2.82
N ASN A 211 -20.11 -2.39 3.42
CA ASN A 211 -19.42 -1.94 4.64
C ASN A 211 -19.44 -2.98 5.77
N LYS A 212 -20.61 -3.61 5.99
CA LYS A 212 -20.78 -4.67 6.99
C LYS A 212 -19.94 -5.91 6.69
N GLU A 213 -19.80 -6.27 5.42
CA GLU A 213 -18.93 -7.38 5.02
C GLU A 213 -17.47 -7.03 5.25
N VAL A 214 -17.04 -5.81 4.89
CA VAL A 214 -15.65 -5.36 5.09
C VAL A 214 -15.27 -5.34 6.58
N GLU A 215 -16.18 -4.95 7.47
CA GLU A 215 -15.97 -5.00 8.93
C GLU A 215 -15.70 -6.41 9.46
N ILE A 216 -16.23 -7.44 8.80
CA ILE A 216 -15.99 -8.86 9.13
C ILE A 216 -14.74 -9.40 8.42
N ILE A 217 -14.49 -8.97 7.18
CA ILE A 217 -13.32 -9.43 6.40
C ILE A 217 -12.01 -8.88 6.96
N ASN A 218 -11.97 -7.60 7.32
CA ASN A 218 -10.73 -6.93 7.75
C ASN A 218 -10.03 -7.62 8.94
N PRO A 219 -10.74 -8.02 10.02
CA PRO A 219 -10.14 -8.76 11.13
C PRO A 219 -9.49 -10.10 10.75
N LEU A 220 -9.95 -10.75 9.67
CA LEU A 220 -9.42 -12.05 9.21
C LEU A 220 -8.02 -11.91 8.59
N MET A 221 -7.64 -10.71 8.15
CA MET A 221 -6.32 -10.41 7.55
C MET A 221 -5.96 -11.40 6.43
N LEU A 222 -6.94 -11.76 5.59
CA LEU A 222 -6.80 -12.74 4.50
C LEU A 222 -5.72 -12.30 3.51
N LEU A 223 -4.97 -13.26 2.98
CA LEU A 223 -3.84 -13.01 2.08
C LEU A 223 -4.31 -12.45 0.74
N THR A 224 -5.38 -13.03 0.18
CA THR A 224 -5.96 -12.65 -1.11
C THR A 224 -6.83 -11.38 -1.04
N ALA A 225 -7.05 -10.82 0.15
CA ALA A 225 -7.66 -9.51 0.33
C ALA A 225 -6.66 -8.35 0.13
N LYS A 226 -5.35 -8.63 0.16
CA LYS A 226 -4.30 -7.62 0.01
C LYS A 226 -4.20 -7.18 -1.45
N PRO A 227 -4.08 -5.87 -1.75
CA PRO A 227 -3.83 -5.38 -3.10
C PRO A 227 -2.46 -5.85 -3.61
N VAL A 228 -2.39 -6.10 -4.92
CA VAL A 228 -1.19 -6.63 -5.59
C VAL A 228 -0.77 -5.70 -6.72
N ILE A 229 0.53 -5.43 -6.82
CA ILE A 229 1.16 -4.79 -7.96
C ILE A 229 2.12 -5.79 -8.59
N TYR A 230 1.90 -6.11 -9.85
CA TYR A 230 2.75 -7.03 -10.59
C TYR A 230 3.95 -6.28 -11.16
N LEU A 231 5.14 -6.73 -10.80
CA LEU A 231 6.41 -6.21 -11.29
C LEU A 231 6.98 -7.22 -12.29
N CYS A 232 6.83 -6.92 -13.57
CA CYS A 232 7.33 -7.78 -14.65
C CYS A 232 8.81 -7.46 -14.89
N ASN A 233 9.69 -8.32 -14.37
CA ASN A 233 11.13 -8.16 -14.47
C ASN A 233 11.61 -8.60 -15.86
N LEU A 234 12.15 -7.66 -16.61
CA LEU A 234 12.63 -7.80 -17.98
C LEU A 234 14.16 -7.72 -18.03
N SER A 235 14.75 -8.24 -19.11
CA SER A 235 16.11 -7.88 -19.46
C SER A 235 16.19 -6.38 -19.74
N GLU A 236 17.37 -5.80 -19.54
CA GLU A 236 17.60 -4.39 -19.84
C GLU A 236 17.26 -4.06 -21.30
N THR A 237 17.61 -4.96 -22.22
CA THR A 237 17.30 -4.84 -23.65
C THR A 237 15.80 -4.79 -23.94
N ASP A 238 15.00 -5.64 -23.29
CA ASP A 238 13.54 -5.70 -23.47
C ASP A 238 12.84 -4.49 -22.86
N TYR A 239 13.35 -4.01 -21.73
CA TYR A 239 12.84 -2.83 -21.06
C TYR A 239 13.08 -1.57 -21.91
N ILE A 240 14.31 -1.35 -22.39
CA ILE A 240 14.67 -0.19 -23.23
C ILE A 240 13.85 -0.19 -24.53
N ARG A 241 13.76 -1.33 -25.22
CA ARG A 241 13.00 -1.43 -26.49
C ARG A 241 11.48 -1.50 -26.30
N LYS A 242 10.99 -1.56 -25.04
CA LYS A 242 9.58 -1.66 -24.66
C LYS A 242 8.84 -2.84 -25.31
N LYS A 243 9.52 -3.98 -25.46
CA LYS A 243 8.97 -5.17 -26.11
C LYS A 243 9.50 -6.45 -25.48
N ASN A 244 8.58 -7.32 -25.07
CA ASN A 244 8.87 -8.63 -24.47
C ASN A 244 7.78 -9.65 -24.84
N LYS A 245 8.15 -10.93 -24.95
CA LYS A 245 7.27 -12.03 -25.37
C LYS A 245 6.19 -12.41 -24.34
N TRP A 246 6.43 -12.11 -23.06
CA TRP A 246 5.55 -12.46 -21.94
C TRP A 246 4.60 -11.34 -21.55
N LEU A 247 4.97 -10.07 -21.78
CA LEU A 247 4.24 -8.93 -21.23
C LEU A 247 2.74 -8.92 -21.58
N ALA A 248 2.41 -9.18 -22.85
CA ALA A 248 1.01 -9.26 -23.29
C ALA A 248 0.24 -10.43 -22.65
N LYS A 249 0.91 -11.58 -22.45
CA LYS A 249 0.32 -12.76 -21.82
C LYS A 249 0.05 -12.52 -20.33
N ILE A 250 1.02 -11.90 -19.63
CA ILE A 250 0.89 -11.53 -18.22
C ILE A 250 -0.26 -10.53 -18.05
N HIS A 251 -0.32 -9.49 -18.90
CA HIS A 251 -1.41 -8.53 -18.87
C HIS A 251 -2.78 -9.19 -19.06
N ALA A 252 -2.92 -10.06 -20.06
CA ALA A 252 -4.16 -10.79 -20.31
C ALA A 252 -4.56 -11.69 -19.12
N TRP A 253 -3.60 -12.38 -18.51
CA TRP A 253 -3.86 -13.19 -17.32
C TRP A 253 -4.33 -12.34 -16.14
N ILE A 254 -3.71 -11.17 -15.90
CA ILE A 254 -4.13 -10.24 -14.84
C ILE A 254 -5.56 -9.75 -15.10
N GLN A 255 -5.90 -9.35 -16.32
CA GLN A 255 -7.28 -8.89 -16.62
C GLN A 255 -8.32 -9.99 -16.43
N ALA A 256 -7.99 -11.25 -16.71
CA ALA A 256 -8.90 -12.38 -16.55
C ALA A 256 -9.10 -12.78 -15.08
N ASN A 257 -8.04 -12.73 -14.27
CA ASN A 257 -8.06 -13.27 -12.90
C ASN A 257 -8.22 -12.18 -11.83
N ASN A 258 -7.60 -11.02 -12.03
CA ASN A 258 -7.53 -9.93 -11.07
C ASN A 258 -7.67 -8.55 -11.77
N PRO A 259 -8.84 -8.28 -12.38
CA PRO A 259 -9.06 -7.05 -13.12
C PRO A 259 -8.85 -5.82 -12.24
N GLY A 260 -8.09 -4.84 -12.75
CA GLY A 260 -7.75 -3.60 -12.05
C GLY A 260 -6.39 -3.61 -11.34
N ASP A 261 -5.77 -4.77 -11.10
CA ASP A 261 -4.42 -4.82 -10.55
C ASP A 261 -3.40 -4.21 -11.54
N ILE A 262 -2.39 -3.53 -10.99
CA ILE A 262 -1.41 -2.76 -11.78
C ILE A 262 -0.28 -3.68 -12.25
N LEU A 263 0.09 -3.59 -13.53
CA LEU A 263 1.27 -4.22 -14.11
C LEU A 263 2.33 -3.16 -14.45
N ILE A 264 3.53 -3.29 -13.88
CA ILE A 264 4.67 -2.42 -14.12
C ILE A 264 5.83 -3.25 -14.68
N PRO A 265 6.19 -3.06 -15.97
CA PRO A 265 7.46 -3.57 -16.49
C PRO A 265 8.62 -2.81 -15.85
N PHE A 266 9.66 -3.53 -15.46
CA PHE A 266 10.92 -2.95 -14.99
C PHE A 266 12.08 -3.87 -15.37
N SER A 267 13.32 -3.41 -15.20
CA SER A 267 14.49 -4.28 -15.35
C SER A 267 15.35 -4.20 -14.10
N GLY A 268 15.37 -5.29 -13.32
CA GLY A 268 16.18 -5.35 -12.09
C GLY A 268 17.67 -5.12 -12.36
N SER A 269 18.19 -5.60 -13.50
CA SER A 269 19.58 -5.37 -13.89
C SER A 269 19.87 -3.89 -14.14
N LEU A 270 18.99 -3.19 -14.85
CA LEU A 270 19.13 -1.75 -15.09
C LEU A 270 19.02 -0.97 -13.78
N GLU A 271 18.00 -1.22 -12.97
CA GLU A 271 17.79 -0.50 -11.70
C GLU A 271 18.95 -0.73 -10.72
N SER A 272 19.51 -1.95 -10.67
CA SER A 272 20.70 -2.23 -9.87
C SER A 272 21.89 -1.41 -10.37
N ARG A 273 22.14 -1.42 -11.69
CA ARG A 273 23.26 -0.69 -12.31
C ARG A 273 23.20 0.81 -12.05
N ILE A 274 22.02 1.42 -12.16
CA ILE A 274 21.86 2.87 -11.98
C ILE A 274 21.71 3.29 -10.52
N SER A 275 21.43 2.37 -9.60
CA SER A 275 21.35 2.68 -8.15
C SER A 275 22.73 2.86 -7.51
N GLU A 276 23.78 2.35 -8.15
CA GLU A 276 25.18 2.54 -7.74
C GLU A 276 25.80 3.85 -8.27
N MET A 277 25.10 4.55 -9.17
CA MET A 277 25.55 5.80 -9.80
C MET A 277 25.15 7.03 -8.99
N GLY A 278 25.92 8.10 -9.09
CA GLY A 278 25.51 9.41 -8.58
C GLY A 278 24.30 9.98 -9.33
N GLU A 279 23.55 10.90 -8.73
CA GLU A 279 22.30 11.43 -9.33
C GLU A 279 22.50 12.02 -10.73
N ALA A 280 23.54 12.83 -10.93
CA ALA A 280 23.86 13.44 -12.23
C ALA A 280 24.29 12.39 -13.29
N GLU A 281 25.11 11.42 -12.88
CA GLU A 281 25.58 10.33 -13.75
C GLU A 281 24.41 9.42 -14.17
N ARG A 282 23.54 9.08 -13.22
CA ARG A 282 22.32 8.30 -13.48
C ARG A 282 21.43 8.99 -14.50
N GLU A 283 21.22 10.30 -14.38
CA GLU A 283 20.42 11.05 -15.35
C GLU A 283 21.05 11.06 -16.75
N GLU A 284 22.37 11.22 -16.84
CA GLU A 284 23.09 11.20 -18.11
C GLU A 284 22.99 9.83 -18.78
N GLU A 285 23.21 8.75 -18.03
CA GLU A 285 23.12 7.38 -18.54
C GLU A 285 21.70 7.04 -19.01
N LEU A 286 20.66 7.40 -18.24
CA LEU A 286 19.26 7.20 -18.63
C LEU A 286 18.91 7.96 -19.92
N LYS A 287 19.40 9.21 -20.07
CA LYS A 287 19.25 10.00 -21.30
C LYS A 287 19.94 9.32 -22.48
N LYS A 288 21.15 8.82 -22.29
CA LYS A 288 21.96 8.17 -23.32
C LYS A 288 21.34 6.88 -23.84
N ILE A 289 20.82 6.02 -22.96
CA ILE A 289 20.17 4.76 -23.36
C ILE A 289 18.69 4.96 -23.76
N GLY A 290 18.16 6.18 -23.59
CA GLY A 290 16.81 6.54 -24.02
C GLY A 290 15.69 5.91 -23.18
N THR A 291 15.91 5.76 -21.87
CA THR A 291 14.93 5.16 -20.95
C THR A 291 14.80 5.96 -19.64
N VAL A 292 13.91 5.51 -18.75
CA VAL A 292 13.72 6.07 -17.41
C VAL A 292 13.71 4.95 -16.37
N SER A 293 14.07 5.26 -15.13
CA SER A 293 13.88 4.34 -14.00
C SER A 293 12.39 4.07 -13.77
N ALA A 294 12.05 2.82 -13.50
CA ALA A 294 10.72 2.39 -13.09
C ALA A 294 10.49 2.56 -11.57
N LEU A 295 11.56 2.65 -10.75
CA LEU A 295 11.44 2.68 -9.30
C LEU A 295 10.54 3.80 -8.77
N PRO A 296 10.60 5.06 -9.27
CA PRO A 296 9.68 6.11 -8.81
C PRO A 296 8.21 5.74 -9.03
N LYS A 297 7.89 5.17 -10.18
CA LYS A 297 6.53 4.71 -10.50
C LYS A 297 6.11 3.55 -9.61
N ILE A 298 7.02 2.60 -9.33
CA ILE A 298 6.76 1.45 -8.46
C ILE A 298 6.46 1.92 -7.03
N ILE A 299 7.27 2.83 -6.48
CA ILE A 299 7.10 3.39 -5.13
C ILE A 299 5.74 4.11 -5.02
N VAL A 300 5.45 5.03 -5.94
CA VAL A 300 4.18 5.79 -5.93
C VAL A 300 2.99 4.86 -6.10
N SER A 301 3.08 3.84 -6.97
CA SER A 301 2.01 2.86 -7.16
C SER A 301 1.79 2.02 -5.89
N GLY A 302 2.88 1.60 -5.23
CA GLY A 302 2.84 0.87 -3.95
C GLY A 302 2.17 1.67 -2.84
N TYR A 303 2.55 2.94 -2.71
CA TYR A 303 1.95 3.86 -1.74
C TYR A 303 0.46 4.07 -2.00
N GLY A 304 0.07 4.25 -3.28
CA GLY A 304 -1.32 4.37 -3.68
C GLY A 304 -2.14 3.08 -3.46
N ALA A 305 -1.57 1.89 -3.70
CA ALA A 305 -2.24 0.62 -3.48
C ALA A 305 -2.58 0.38 -2.00
N LEU A 306 -1.76 0.90 -1.08
CA LEU A 306 -2.05 0.91 0.36
C LEU A 306 -3.17 1.89 0.76
N ASN A 307 -3.76 2.62 -0.20
CA ASN A 307 -4.69 3.72 0.03
C ASN A 307 -4.11 4.79 0.96
N LEU A 308 -2.79 5.02 0.87
CA LEU A 308 -2.13 6.11 1.57
C LEU A 308 -2.11 7.35 0.69
N ILE A 309 -2.33 8.49 1.32
CA ILE A 309 -2.11 9.83 0.77
C ILE A 309 -1.22 10.59 1.75
N TYR A 310 -0.88 11.84 1.44
CA TYR A 310 -0.26 12.72 2.42
C TYR A 310 -0.73 14.16 2.25
N TYR A 311 -0.67 14.89 3.35
CA TYR A 311 -0.78 16.35 3.36
C TYR A 311 0.59 16.94 3.73
N PHE A 312 0.77 18.22 3.45
CA PHE A 312 1.99 18.94 3.74
C PHE A 312 1.83 19.86 4.95
N THR A 313 2.89 19.97 5.75
CA THR A 313 3.18 21.17 6.54
C THR A 313 4.38 21.84 5.91
N ALA A 314 4.33 23.15 5.70
CA ALA A 314 5.41 23.89 5.04
C ALA A 314 5.70 25.20 5.78
N GLY A 315 6.98 25.45 6.07
CA GLY A 315 7.46 26.66 6.72
C GLY A 315 8.99 26.77 6.64
N PRO A 316 9.60 27.84 7.21
CA PRO A 316 11.04 28.08 7.08
C PRO A 316 11.91 26.98 7.69
N MET A 317 11.43 26.29 8.72
CA MET A 317 12.17 25.20 9.36
C MET A 317 12.10 23.91 8.53
N GLU A 318 10.90 23.49 8.15
CA GLU A 318 10.69 22.24 7.42
C GLU A 318 9.54 22.34 6.42
N SER A 319 9.69 21.59 5.33
CA SER A 319 8.57 21.13 4.52
C SER A 319 8.49 19.61 4.62
N ARG A 320 7.32 19.11 5.02
CA ARG A 320 7.13 17.71 5.42
C ARG A 320 5.86 17.11 4.84
N CYS A 321 5.95 15.88 4.35
CA CYS A 321 4.80 15.04 4.05
C CYS A 321 4.34 14.26 5.28
N TRP A 322 3.04 14.27 5.56
CA TRP A 322 2.41 13.51 6.62
C TRP A 322 1.50 12.44 6.05
N THR A 323 1.94 11.18 6.15
CA THR A 323 1.21 10.01 5.68
C THR A 323 -0.07 9.78 6.47
N ILE A 324 -1.19 9.68 5.75
CA ILE A 324 -2.51 9.31 6.29
C ILE A 324 -3.21 8.35 5.32
N ARG A 325 -4.13 7.54 5.85
CA ARG A 325 -5.02 6.74 4.99
C ARG A 325 -6.04 7.65 4.30
N LYS A 326 -6.39 7.31 3.06
CA LYS A 326 -7.45 8.01 2.31
C LYS A 326 -8.76 7.95 3.09
N GLY A 327 -9.44 9.10 3.21
CA GLY A 327 -10.66 9.24 4.01
C GLY A 327 -10.44 9.71 5.44
N THR A 328 -9.19 9.86 5.90
CA THR A 328 -8.89 10.41 7.23
C THR A 328 -9.39 11.85 7.37
N LYS A 329 -10.07 12.13 8.49
CA LYS A 329 -10.60 13.46 8.80
C LYS A 329 -9.54 14.37 9.42
N ALA A 330 -9.74 15.69 9.34
CA ALA A 330 -8.79 16.70 9.81
C ALA A 330 -8.31 16.51 11.27
N PRO A 331 -9.15 16.18 12.27
CA PRO A 331 -8.67 15.95 13.63
C PRO A 331 -7.71 14.77 13.74
N GLN A 332 -8.03 13.66 13.06
CA GLN A 332 -7.22 12.45 13.03
C GLN A 332 -5.89 12.70 12.31
N ALA A 333 -5.92 13.45 11.20
CA ALA A 333 -4.72 13.85 10.48
C ALA A 333 -3.80 14.72 11.35
N ALA A 334 -4.37 15.62 12.17
CA ALA A 334 -3.62 16.41 13.14
C ALA A 334 -2.99 15.53 14.23
N GLY A 335 -3.70 14.49 14.67
CA GLY A 335 -3.22 13.49 15.63
C GLY A 335 -1.95 12.76 15.19
N VAL A 336 -1.69 12.64 13.88
CA VAL A 336 -0.46 12.07 13.33
C VAL A 336 0.77 12.93 13.64
N ILE A 337 0.61 14.24 13.76
CA ILE A 337 1.68 15.14 14.20
C ILE A 337 1.89 14.96 15.71
N HIS A 338 0.82 15.08 16.48
CA HIS A 338 0.83 14.90 17.92
C HIS A 338 -0.58 14.66 18.45
N THR A 339 -0.75 13.79 19.43
CA THR A 339 -2.06 13.42 19.99
C THR A 339 -2.83 14.60 20.59
N ASP A 340 -2.12 15.61 21.10
CA ASP A 340 -2.72 16.85 21.61
C ASP A 340 -3.42 17.68 20.52
N PHE A 341 -2.96 17.62 19.26
CA PHE A 341 -3.60 18.34 18.16
C PHE A 341 -4.99 17.76 17.88
N GLU A 342 -5.14 16.44 17.94
CA GLU A 342 -6.44 15.78 17.78
C GLU A 342 -7.37 16.07 18.96
N ARG A 343 -6.86 15.94 20.20
CA ARG A 343 -7.65 16.18 21.42
C ARG A 343 -8.12 17.62 21.53
N GLY A 344 -7.23 18.57 21.24
CA GLY A 344 -7.48 20.01 21.31
C GLY A 344 -7.96 20.62 19.99
N PHE A 345 -8.32 19.81 18.99
CA PHE A 345 -8.61 20.29 17.64
C PHE A 345 -9.70 21.38 17.62
N ILE A 346 -9.33 22.54 17.08
CA ILE A 346 -10.25 23.66 16.81
C ILE A 346 -10.62 23.65 15.33
N MET A 347 -9.61 23.77 14.45
CA MET A 347 -9.80 23.80 13.00
C MET A 347 -8.49 23.49 12.28
N ALA A 348 -8.61 23.10 11.01
CA ALA A 348 -7.50 23.02 10.07
C ALA A 348 -7.59 24.21 9.10
N GLU A 349 -6.57 25.05 9.07
CA GLU A 349 -6.39 26.02 8.00
C GLU A 349 -5.74 25.30 6.82
N THR A 350 -6.41 25.31 5.67
CA THR A 350 -6.04 24.48 4.51
C THR A 350 -5.92 25.34 3.27
N MET A 351 -4.92 25.05 2.45
CA MET A 351 -4.84 25.52 1.06
C MET A 351 -4.43 24.36 0.16
N ARG A 352 -4.89 24.39 -1.09
CA ARG A 352 -4.48 23.40 -2.10
C ARG A 352 -3.07 23.69 -2.57
N TYR A 353 -2.29 22.64 -2.83
CA TYR A 353 -1.00 22.77 -3.48
C TYR A 353 -1.12 23.51 -4.82
N GLU A 354 -2.14 23.18 -5.62
CA GLU A 354 -2.36 23.79 -6.94
C GLU A 354 -2.57 25.30 -6.83
N ASP A 355 -3.35 25.74 -5.83
CA ASP A 355 -3.63 27.16 -5.59
C ASP A 355 -2.37 27.93 -5.17
N LEU A 356 -1.53 27.34 -4.31
CA LEU A 356 -0.25 27.94 -3.92
C LEU A 356 0.73 28.00 -5.09
N ASN A 357 0.75 26.95 -5.92
CA ASN A 357 1.63 26.90 -7.07
C ASN A 357 1.25 27.96 -8.11
N GLU A 358 -0.04 28.12 -8.39
CA GLU A 358 -0.59 29.13 -9.31
C GLU A 358 -0.41 30.56 -8.80
N LEU A 359 -0.74 30.82 -7.53
CA LEU A 359 -0.75 32.19 -6.97
C LEU A 359 0.59 32.64 -6.38
N GLY A 360 1.56 31.74 -6.31
CA GLY A 360 2.94 32.03 -5.93
C GLY A 360 3.22 32.12 -4.42
N SER A 361 2.29 32.62 -3.61
CA SER A 361 2.49 32.82 -2.17
C SER A 361 1.24 32.59 -1.32
N GLU A 362 1.42 32.24 -0.04
CA GLU A 362 0.31 32.08 0.91
C GLU A 362 -0.52 33.36 1.07
N ALA A 363 0.11 34.53 1.02
CA ALA A 363 -0.59 35.82 1.08
C ALA A 363 -1.51 36.02 -0.13
N ALA A 364 -1.07 35.63 -1.33
CA ALA A 364 -1.89 35.69 -2.53
C ALA A 364 -3.05 34.68 -2.49
N VAL A 365 -2.81 33.46 -1.98
CA VAL A 365 -3.87 32.45 -1.76
C VAL A 365 -4.94 32.97 -0.78
N LYS A 366 -4.51 33.62 0.31
CA LYS A 366 -5.41 34.28 1.28
C LYS A 366 -6.21 35.41 0.64
N ALA A 367 -5.55 36.29 -0.12
CA ALA A 367 -6.21 37.40 -0.80
C ALA A 367 -7.23 36.93 -1.86
N ALA A 368 -6.98 35.79 -2.50
CA ALA A 368 -7.89 35.15 -3.45
C ALA A 368 -9.05 34.37 -2.79
N GLY A 369 -9.12 34.33 -1.45
CA GLY A 369 -10.15 33.59 -0.72
C GLY A 369 -10.03 32.06 -0.81
N LYS A 370 -8.89 31.54 -1.26
CA LYS A 370 -8.61 30.10 -1.43
C LYS A 370 -7.96 29.46 -0.18
N TYR A 371 -7.74 30.25 0.88
CA TYR A 371 -7.30 29.78 2.19
C TYR A 371 -8.51 29.46 3.07
N ALA A 372 -8.82 28.17 3.23
CA ALA A 372 -10.07 27.72 3.84
C ALA A 372 -9.87 27.23 5.27
N GLN A 373 -10.79 27.60 6.17
CA GLN A 373 -10.89 27.01 7.49
C GLN A 373 -11.81 25.79 7.45
N LYS A 374 -11.32 24.65 7.92
CA LYS A 374 -11.99 23.37 7.87
C LYS A 374 -12.25 22.84 9.28
N GLY A 375 -13.49 22.41 9.51
CA GLY A 375 -13.92 21.81 10.76
C GLY A 375 -13.63 20.32 10.85
N ARG A 376 -14.20 19.68 11.88
CA ARG A 376 -13.95 18.27 12.23
C ARG A 376 -14.37 17.26 11.17
N GLU A 377 -15.39 17.58 10.37
CA GLU A 377 -15.92 16.71 9.33
C GLU A 377 -15.15 16.78 8.01
N TYR A 378 -14.11 17.62 7.92
CA TYR A 378 -13.32 17.72 6.69
C TYR A 378 -12.48 16.47 6.48
N VAL A 379 -12.68 15.81 5.34
CA VAL A 379 -11.82 14.73 4.87
C VAL A 379 -10.61 15.36 4.19
N VAL A 380 -9.42 15.10 4.75
CA VAL A 380 -8.17 15.60 4.19
C VAL A 380 -7.95 14.99 2.81
N GLN A 381 -7.52 15.83 1.88
CA GLN A 381 -7.24 15.43 0.51
C GLN A 381 -5.73 15.36 0.28
N ASP A 382 -5.33 14.58 -0.72
CA ASP A 382 -3.93 14.48 -1.11
C ASP A 382 -3.38 15.87 -1.52
N GLY A 383 -2.19 16.19 -1.01
CA GLY A 383 -1.51 17.45 -1.31
C GLY A 383 -2.09 18.70 -0.65
N ASP A 384 -3.06 18.56 0.27
CA ASP A 384 -3.46 19.69 1.11
C ASP A 384 -2.24 20.23 1.88
N ILE A 385 -2.08 21.54 1.92
CA ILE A 385 -1.11 22.21 2.81
C ILE A 385 -1.89 22.70 4.02
N ILE A 386 -1.55 22.18 5.19
CA ILE A 386 -2.38 22.31 6.40
C ILE A 386 -1.60 22.96 7.53
N HIS A 387 -2.25 23.91 8.20
CA HIS A 387 -1.83 24.46 9.47
C HIS A 387 -2.95 24.26 10.50
N PHE A 388 -2.69 23.44 11.53
CA PHE A 388 -3.70 23.10 12.53
C PHE A 388 -3.75 24.13 13.66
N LYS A 389 -4.96 24.52 14.07
CA LYS A 389 -5.22 25.28 15.28
C LYS A 389 -5.79 24.34 16.33
N PHE A 390 -5.17 24.32 17.50
CA PHE A 390 -5.58 23.49 18.63
C PHE A 390 -5.39 24.25 19.94
N ASN A 391 -6.14 23.85 20.97
CA ASN A 391 -5.93 24.33 22.34
C ASN A 391 -6.21 23.18 23.31
N VAL A 392 -5.25 22.89 24.18
CA VAL A 392 -5.40 21.87 25.23
C VAL A 392 -5.48 22.59 26.56
N THR A 393 -6.69 22.69 27.13
CA THR A 393 -6.83 23.09 28.53
C THR A 393 -6.26 21.97 29.40
N ALA A 394 -5.23 22.28 30.20
CA ALA A 394 -4.69 21.35 31.19
C ALA A 394 -5.83 20.78 32.04
N GLN A 395 -5.90 19.45 32.20
CA GLN A 395 -6.83 18.86 33.15
C GLN A 395 -6.55 19.48 34.53
N PRO A 396 -7.57 19.92 35.29
CA PRO A 396 -7.33 20.32 36.67
C PRO A 396 -6.67 19.14 37.37
N LYS A 397 -5.48 19.37 37.95
CA LYS A 397 -4.82 18.37 38.80
C LYS A 397 -5.88 17.88 39.78
N LYS A 398 -6.26 16.60 39.69
CA LYS A 398 -7.09 15.98 40.73
C LYS A 398 -6.31 16.18 42.02
N LYS A 399 -6.86 17.02 42.90
CA LYS A 399 -6.35 17.24 44.25
C LYS A 399 -6.51 15.96 45.06
#